data_AF-A0A8X6WLX8-F1
#
_entry.id   AF-A0A8X6WLX8-F1
#
_cell.length_a   1.000
_cell.length_b   1.000
_cell.length_c   1.000
_cell.angle_alpha   90.00
_cell.angle_beta   90.00
_cell.angle_gamma   90.00
#
_symmetry.space_group_name_H-M   'P 1'
#
loop_
_entity.id
_entity.type
_entity.pdbx_description
1 polymer ?
#
loop_
_entity_poly.entity_id
_entity_poly.type
_entity_poly.pdbx_seq_one_letter_code
_entity_poly.pdbx_strand_id
1 'polypeptide(L)'
;MSTVLWQSLANRIELINVPSSSEETFVLKDALMISTVFIKNIPHITCQRYFKQKDFSRKFIPGTCVMNENSWLELEKFAKELRRVPSPWSSIVFFENCC
;
A
#
# COMPACT_ATOMS: atom_id res chain seq x y z
N MET A 1 6.89 -7.31 -3.71
CA MET A 1 5.68 -7.66 -2.92
C MET A 1 4.93 -8.77 -3.67
N SER A 2 4.25 -9.71 -3.01
CA SER A 2 3.63 -10.86 -3.72
C SER A 2 2.41 -10.41 -4.54
N THR A 3 2.14 -11.07 -5.67
CA THR A 3 0.95 -10.86 -6.54
C THR A 3 -0.35 -10.78 -5.76
N VAL A 4 -0.48 -11.63 -4.75
CA VAL A 4 -1.66 -11.75 -3.89
C VAL A 4 -1.89 -10.49 -3.04
N LEU A 5 -0.82 -9.83 -2.58
CA LEU A 5 -0.91 -8.59 -1.83
C LEU A 5 -1.28 -7.42 -2.74
N TRP A 6 -0.74 -7.39 -3.96
CA TRP A 6 -1.08 -6.38 -4.95
C TRP A 6 -2.54 -6.44 -5.38
N GLN A 7 -3.04 -7.62 -5.72
CA GLN A 7 -4.47 -7.77 -6.02
C GLN A 7 -5.34 -7.32 -4.85
N SER A 8 -4.89 -7.56 -3.62
CA SER A 8 -5.63 -7.14 -2.42
C SER A 8 -5.63 -5.65 -2.21
N LEU A 9 -4.49 -5.00 -2.43
CA LEU A 9 -4.38 -3.54 -2.43
C LEU A 9 -5.22 -2.96 -3.56
N ALA A 10 -5.02 -3.42 -4.79
CA ALA A 10 -5.76 -2.95 -5.95
C ALA A 10 -7.28 -3.06 -5.73
N ASN A 11 -7.78 -4.15 -5.16
CA ASN A 11 -9.21 -4.31 -4.86
C ASN A 11 -9.73 -3.43 -3.72
N ARG A 12 -8.85 -2.91 -2.86
CA ARG A 12 -9.24 -2.16 -1.64
C ARG A 12 -8.77 -0.72 -1.64
N ILE A 13 -8.01 -0.28 -2.64
CA ILE A 13 -7.35 1.03 -2.65
C ILE A 13 -8.34 2.19 -2.57
N GLU A 14 -9.51 2.05 -3.20
CA GLU A 14 -10.60 3.05 -3.15
C GLU A 14 -11.30 3.09 -1.79
N LEU A 15 -11.16 2.04 -0.97
CA LEU A 15 -11.70 2.00 0.40
C LEU A 15 -10.70 2.56 1.43
N ILE A 16 -9.45 2.76 1.01
CA ILE A 16 -8.40 3.33 1.83
C ILE A 16 -8.48 4.84 1.64
N ASN A 17 -9.31 5.49 2.48
CA ASN A 17 -9.49 6.94 2.49
C ASN A 17 -8.26 7.64 3.08
N VAL A 18 -7.18 7.71 2.30
CA VAL A 18 -5.96 8.43 2.68
C VAL A 18 -5.73 9.55 1.64
N PRO A 19 -5.48 10.82 2.04
CA PRO A 19 -5.23 11.36 3.36
C PRO A 19 -6.34 12.33 3.82
N SER A 20 -7.27 11.86 4.66
CA SER A 20 -7.93 12.79 5.59
C SER A 20 -7.01 12.94 6.81
N SER A 21 -7.15 14.02 7.59
CA SER A 21 -6.31 14.35 8.74
C SER A 21 -6.30 13.31 9.89
N SER A 22 -6.82 12.10 9.67
CA SER A 22 -6.83 11.00 10.61
C SER A 22 -5.56 10.14 10.49
N GLU A 23 -5.02 9.73 11.63
CA GLU A 23 -3.96 8.70 11.75
C GLU A 23 -4.53 7.30 11.47
N GLU A 24 -5.30 7.15 10.39
CA GLU A 24 -5.86 5.87 10.01
C GLU A 24 -4.77 4.92 9.52
N THR A 25 -4.87 3.68 10.02
CA THR A 25 -3.97 2.60 9.64
C THR A 25 -4.79 1.46 9.04
N PHE A 26 -4.43 1.05 7.83
CA PHE A 26 -5.03 -0.06 7.11
C PHE A 26 -4.06 -1.23 7.04
N VAL A 27 -4.59 -2.42 7.31
CA VAL A 27 -3.81 -3.67 7.23
C VAL A 27 -4.35 -4.54 6.10
N LEU A 28 -3.47 -4.89 5.16
CA LEU A 28 -3.78 -5.77 4.05
C LEU A 28 -3.17 -7.16 4.27
N LYS A 29 -4.06 -8.16 4.36
CA LYS A 29 -3.74 -9.59 4.49
C LYS A 29 -2.66 -9.89 5.53
N ASP A 30 -2.69 -9.19 6.66
CA ASP A 30 -1.74 -9.33 7.76
C ASP A 30 -0.25 -9.20 7.39
N ALA A 31 0.07 -8.51 6.29
CA ALA A 31 1.43 -8.46 5.75
C ALA A 31 1.87 -7.08 5.22
N LEU A 32 0.93 -6.19 4.93
CA LEU A 32 1.23 -4.81 4.53
C LEU A 32 0.40 -3.85 5.38
N MET A 33 1.08 -2.93 6.04
CA MET A 33 0.49 -1.83 6.80
C MET A 33 0.57 -0.57 5.94
N ILE A 34 -0.54 0.14 5.83
CA ILE A 34 -0.66 1.42 5.15
C ILE A 34 -1.11 2.44 6.19
N SER A 35 -0.35 3.52 6.39
CA SER A 35 -0.64 4.52 7.42
C SER A 35 -0.30 5.92 6.96
N THR A 36 -0.95 6.93 7.53
CA THR A 36 -0.59 8.33 7.33
C THR A 36 0.50 8.75 8.30
N VAL A 37 1.53 9.46 7.82
CA VAL A 37 2.55 10.12 8.64
C VAL A 37 2.64 11.58 8.26
N PHE A 38 2.95 12.45 9.21
CA PHE A 38 3.16 13.86 8.95
C PHE A 38 4.65 14.19 8.90
N ILE A 39 5.13 14.61 7.73
CA ILE A 39 6.50 15.09 7.53
C ILE A 39 6.40 16.59 7.30
N LYS A 40 6.97 17.39 8.22
CA LYS A 40 6.85 18.87 8.18
C LYS A 40 5.40 19.35 8.07
N ASN A 41 4.49 18.73 8.83
CA ASN A 41 3.05 19.02 8.82
C ASN A 41 2.33 18.72 7.48
N ILE A 42 2.98 17.96 6.58
CA ILE A 42 2.39 17.52 5.31
C ILE A 42 2.09 16.01 5.41
N PRO A 43 0.86 15.57 5.13
CA PRO A 43 0.51 14.16 5.18
C PRO A 43 1.21 13.38 4.08
N HIS A 44 1.75 12.24 4.45
CA HIS A 44 2.36 11.26 3.55
C HIS A 44 1.80 9.89 3.86
N ILE A 45 1.64 9.08 2.82
CA ILE A 45 1.19 7.70 2.92
C ILE A 45 2.42 6.83 3.05
N THR A 46 2.43 5.97 4.06
CA THR A 46 3.49 5.01 4.31
C THR A 46 2.98 3.61 4.03
N CYS A 47 3.76 2.82 3.30
CA CYS A 47 3.53 1.40 3.07
C CYS A 47 4.68 0.62 3.69
N GLN A 48 4.39 -0.15 4.74
CA GLN A 48 5.38 -0.92 5.49
C GLN A 48 5.01 -2.39 5.55
N ARG A 49 5.95 -3.25 5.15
CA ARG A 49 5.74 -4.71 5.20
C ARG A 49 6.05 -5.23 6.60
N TYR A 50 5.26 -6.20 7.03
CA TYR A 50 5.52 -6.92 8.27
C TYR A 50 5.12 -8.38 8.14
N PHE A 51 5.55 -9.19 9.11
CA PHE A 51 5.04 -10.54 9.29
C PHE A 51 4.52 -10.73 10.70
N LYS A 52 3.45 -11.51 10.81
CA LYS A 52 2.89 -11.93 12.08
C LYS A 52 3.73 -13.09 12.63
N GLN A 53 4.23 -12.93 13.85
CA GLN A 53 4.96 -13.96 14.56
C GLN A 53 3.99 -14.92 15.29
N LYS A 54 4.52 -16.05 15.78
CA LYS A 54 3.72 -17.07 16.50
C LYS A 54 3.12 -16.52 17.80
N ASP A 55 3.78 -15.55 18.42
CA ASP A 55 3.31 -14.83 19.62
C ASP A 55 2.33 -13.69 19.28
N PHE A 56 1.80 -13.66 18.06
CA PHE A 56 0.93 -12.62 17.52
C PHE A 56 1.57 -11.23 17.39
N SER A 57 2.85 -11.07 17.71
CA SER A 57 3.57 -9.82 17.48
C SER A 57 3.77 -9.57 15.98
N ARG A 58 3.97 -8.30 15.61
CA ARG A 58 4.30 -7.89 14.24
C ARG A 58 5.77 -7.55 14.17
N LYS A 59 6.50 -8.18 13.26
CA LYS A 59 7.88 -7.80 12.94
C LYS A 59 7.92 -7.10 11.59
N PHE A 60 8.28 -5.83 11.64
CA PHE A 60 8.41 -4.99 10.46
C PHE A 60 9.69 -5.31 9.71
N ILE A 61 9.59 -5.34 8.38
CA ILE A 61 10.72 -5.56 7.49
C ILE A 61 11.34 -4.19 7.19
N PRO A 62 12.68 -4.07 7.14
CA PRO A 62 13.34 -2.86 6.66
C PRO A 62 12.83 -2.49 5.25
N GLY A 63 12.54 -1.21 5.05
CA GLY A 63 11.95 -0.69 3.82
C GLY A 63 10.53 -0.18 4.05
N THR A 64 10.42 1.14 4.13
CA THR A 64 9.15 1.86 4.15
C THR A 64 9.07 2.68 2.88
N CYS A 65 8.04 2.44 2.08
CA CYS A 65 7.72 3.33 0.96
C CYS A 65 6.93 4.52 1.53
N VAL A 66 7.35 5.73 1.20
CA VAL A 66 6.67 6.97 1.61
C VAL A 66 6.24 7.69 0.34
N MET A 67 4.94 7.95 0.22
CA MET A 67 4.32 8.58 -0.94
C MET A 67 3.62 9.86 -0.48
N ASN A 68 3.69 10.90 -1.30
CA ASN A 68 2.80 12.04 -1.14
C ASN A 68 1.41 11.70 -1.74
N GLU A 69 0.46 12.61 -1.54
CA GLU A 69 -0.90 12.47 -2.05
C GLU A 69 -0.96 12.24 -3.57
N ASN A 70 -0.15 12.95 -4.36
CA ASN A 70 -0.13 12.81 -5.81
C ASN A 70 0.31 11.41 -6.25
N SER A 71 1.40 10.90 -5.68
CA SER A 71 1.88 9.54 -5.94
C SER A 71 0.86 8.47 -5.53
N TRP A 72 0.10 8.72 -4.46
CA TRP A 72 -1.00 7.84 -4.07
C TRP A 72 -2.14 7.84 -5.09
N LEU A 73 -2.55 9.03 -5.56
CA LEU A 73 -3.59 9.17 -6.58
C LEU A 73 -3.17 8.52 -7.92
N GLU A 74 -1.90 8.59 -8.29
CA GLU A 74 -1.36 7.88 -9.45
C GLU A 74 -1.42 6.36 -9.27
N LEU A 75 -1.03 5.87 -8.09
CA LEU A 75 -1.15 4.46 -7.73
C LEU A 75 -2.63 4.00 -7.75
N GLU A 76 -3.57 4.80 -7.27
CA GLU A 76 -5.00 4.51 -7.33
C GLU A 76 -5.50 4.37 -8.78
N LYS A 77 -5.12 5.32 -9.65
CA LYS A 77 -5.43 5.25 -11.09
C LYS A 77 -4.85 4.00 -11.73
N PHE A 78 -3.58 3.70 -11.46
CA PHE A 78 -2.92 2.51 -11.98
C PHE A 78 -3.60 1.22 -11.50
N ALA A 79 -3.96 1.15 -10.22
CA ALA A 79 -4.67 0.01 -9.65
C ALA A 79 -6.04 -0.21 -10.32
N LYS A 80 -6.77 0.85 -10.66
CA LYS A 80 -8.03 0.78 -11.42
C LYS A 80 -7.82 0.19 -12.81
N GLU A 81 -6.78 0.62 -13.52
CA GLU A 81 -6.45 0.06 -14.84
C GLU A 81 -6.03 -1.41 -14.74
N LEU A 82 -5.26 -1.79 -13.71
CA LEU A 82 -4.89 -3.19 -13.49
C LEU A 82 -6.08 -4.11 -13.24
N ARG A 83 -7.14 -3.64 -12.56
CA ARG A 83 -8.38 -4.44 -12.39
C ARG A 83 -9.04 -4.77 -13.73
N ARG A 84 -8.82 -3.96 -14.77
CA ARG A 84 -9.37 -4.16 -16.12
C ARG A 84 -8.55 -5.15 -16.96
N VAL A 85 -7.32 -5.48 -16.54
CA VAL A 85 -6.44 -6.43 -17.24
C VAL A 85 -6.65 -7.85 -16.66
N PRO A 86 -7.01 -8.85 -17.49
CA PRO A 86 -7.21 -10.22 -17.01
C PRO A 86 -5.88 -10.96 -16.81
N SER A 87 -5.45 -11.12 -15.54
CA SER A 87 -4.44 -12.10 -15.06
C SER A 87 -3.04 -12.07 -15.74
N PRO A 88 -2.06 -12.89 -15.32
CA PRO A 88 -1.20 -12.74 -14.15
C PRO A 88 -0.15 -11.60 -14.23
N TRP A 89 -0.15 -10.79 -15.29
CA TRP A 89 0.93 -9.84 -15.63
C TRP A 89 0.94 -8.55 -14.80
N SER A 90 -0.13 -8.26 -14.06
CA SER A 90 -0.29 -7.04 -13.25
C SER A 90 0.74 -6.86 -12.14
N SER A 91 1.47 -7.92 -11.77
CA SER A 91 2.39 -7.91 -10.63
C SER A 91 3.81 -7.47 -10.95
N ILE A 92 4.22 -7.58 -12.22
CA ILE A 92 5.60 -7.32 -12.67
C ILE A 92 5.80 -5.81 -12.93
N VAL A 93 4.80 -5.15 -13.54
CA VAL A 93 4.88 -3.75 -13.98
C VAL A 93 4.95 -2.75 -12.82
N PHE A 94 4.49 -3.10 -11.62
CA PHE A 94 4.38 -2.15 -10.51
C PHE A 94 5.65 -2.04 -9.65
N PHE A 95 6.45 -3.11 -9.54
CA PHE A 95 7.66 -3.05 -8.72
C PHE A 95 8.72 -2.14 -9.35
N GLU A 96 8.78 -2.06 -10.68
CA GLU A 96 9.74 -1.19 -11.38
C GLU A 96 9.34 0.30 -11.38
N ASN A 97 8.06 0.63 -11.14
CA ASN A 97 7.55 1.99 -11.32
C ASN A 97 7.21 2.73 -10.02
N CYS A 98 7.22 2.08 -8.86
CA CYS A 98 6.74 2.70 -7.61
C CYS A 98 7.65 2.53 -6.38
N CYS A 99 8.73 1.75 -6.45
CA CYS A 99 9.73 1.61 -5.38
C CYS A 99 11.14 1.41 -5.94
#